data_AF-A0A5C6ZHV1-F1
#
_entry.id   AF-A0A5C6ZHV1-F1
#
_cell.length_a   1.000
_cell.length_b   1.000
_cell.length_c   1.000
_cell.angle_alpha   90.00
_cell.angle_beta   90.00
_cell.angle_gamma   90.00
#
_symmetry.space_group_name_H-M   'P 1'
#
loop_
_entity.id
_entity.type
_entity.pdbx_description
1 polymer ?
#
loop_
_entity_poly.entity_id
_entity_poly.type
_entity_poly.pdbx_seq_one_letter_code
_entity_poly.pdbx_strand_id
1 'polypeptide(L)'
;MIDFAKSIHQGLNAASTADGERAEIRGILDRLDIAIQSATFGKARLHVGEFHNAQDERVMSIADQRERLVIQSTENDREGRIIAGWTTGTEGDYPVTLVYNFLSIPCSHGDELMEELSVLLETARVGRAIRQFAA
;
A
#
# COMPACT_ATOMS: atom_id res chain seq x y z
N MET A 1 24.93 26.49 21.07
CA MET A 1 25.64 26.39 19.78
C MET A 1 25.18 25.10 19.14
N ILE A 2 24.66 25.16 17.91
CA ILE A 2 24.18 23.97 17.19
C ILE A 2 25.40 23.15 16.80
N ASP A 3 25.43 21.88 17.20
CA ASP A 3 26.46 20.94 16.78
C ASP A 3 26.04 20.31 15.45
N PHE A 4 26.45 20.96 14.37
CA PHE A 4 26.12 20.51 13.02
C PHE A 4 26.69 19.13 12.69
N ALA A 5 27.82 18.72 13.29
CA ALA A 5 28.38 17.39 13.08
C ALA A 5 27.44 16.32 13.66
N LYS A 6 26.92 16.55 14.86
CA LYS A 6 25.90 15.68 15.47
C LYS A 6 24.62 15.64 14.63
N SER A 7 24.12 16.78 14.15
CA SER A 7 22.92 16.82 13.31
C SER A 7 23.11 16.09 11.97
N ILE A 8 24.29 16.17 11.36
CA ILE A 8 24.62 15.44 10.12
C ILE A 8 24.63 13.94 10.37
N HIS A 9 25.27 13.47 11.44
CA HIS A 9 25.28 12.04 11.79
C HIS A 9 23.87 11.51 12.07
N GLN A 10 23.03 12.30 12.73
CA GLN A 10 21.63 11.95 12.95
C GLN A 10 20.84 11.85 11.63
N GLY A 11 21.05 12.78 10.70
CA GLY A 11 20.44 12.73 9.37
C GLY A 11 20.88 11.52 8.55
N LEU A 12 22.17 11.16 8.59
CA LEU A 12 22.69 9.98 7.89
C LEU A 12 22.09 8.68 8.44
N ASN A 13 21.97 8.57 9.77
CA ASN A 13 21.35 7.40 10.39
C ASN A 13 19.86 7.31 10.04
N ALA A 14 19.14 8.43 10.06
CA ALA A 14 17.72 8.46 9.68
C ALA A 14 17.51 8.03 8.22
N ALA A 15 18.35 8.51 7.30
CA ALA A 15 18.30 8.09 5.90
C ALA A 15 18.55 6.59 5.74
N SER A 16 19.55 6.03 6.44
CA SER A 16 19.83 4.59 6.40
C SER A 16 18.66 3.76 6.95
N THR A 17 17.96 4.24 7.98
CA THR A 17 16.75 3.58 8.49
C THR A 17 15.64 3.63 7.46
N ALA A 18 15.36 4.80 6.88
CA ALA A 18 14.32 4.95 5.86
C ALA A 18 14.55 4.04 4.64
N ASP A 19 15.80 3.89 4.18
CA ASP A 19 16.12 2.98 3.09
C ASP A 19 15.86 1.51 3.44
N GLY A 20 16.15 1.11 4.68
CA GLY A 20 15.81 -0.23 5.19
C GLY A 20 14.30 -0.49 5.21
N GLU A 21 13.54 0.45 5.75
CA GLU A 21 12.07 0.35 5.82
C GLU A 21 11.42 0.32 4.44
N ARG A 22 11.90 1.15 3.49
CA ARG A 22 11.42 1.11 2.10
C ARG A 22 11.64 -0.26 1.45
N ALA A 23 12.81 -0.87 1.67
CA ALA A 23 13.10 -2.19 1.14
C ALA A 23 12.17 -3.26 1.75
N GLU A 24 11.85 -3.14 3.03
CA GLU A 24 10.94 -4.03 3.72
C GLU A 24 9.49 -3.90 3.22
N ILE A 25 8.98 -2.67 3.11
CA ILE A 25 7.65 -2.36 2.55
C ILE A 25 7.51 -2.96 1.15
N ARG A 26 8.52 -2.77 0.30
CA ARG A 26 8.54 -3.36 -1.04
C ARG A 26 8.49 -4.88 -1.00
N GLY A 27 9.27 -5.51 -0.11
CA GLY A 27 9.24 -6.96 0.08
C GLY A 27 7.88 -7.48 0.55
N ILE A 28 7.16 -6.74 1.39
CA ILE A 28 5.80 -7.07 1.83
C ILE A 28 4.82 -7.01 0.64
N LEU A 29 4.86 -5.93 -0.14
CA LEU A 29 4.01 -5.75 -1.32
C LEU A 29 4.26 -6.83 -2.37
N ASP A 30 5.51 -7.18 -2.63
CA ASP A 30 5.88 -8.24 -3.58
C ASP A 30 5.34 -9.61 -3.14
N ARG A 31 5.44 -9.94 -1.83
CA ARG A 31 4.87 -11.18 -1.29
C ARG A 31 3.35 -11.21 -1.42
N LEU A 32 2.70 -10.07 -1.17
CA LEU A 32 1.25 -9.96 -1.30
C LEU A 32 0.80 -10.08 -2.75
N ASP A 33 1.51 -9.46 -3.70
CA ASP A 33 1.26 -9.60 -5.13
C ASP A 33 1.33 -11.07 -5.57
N ILE A 34 2.39 -11.80 -5.17
CA ILE A 34 2.54 -13.24 -5.46
C ILE A 34 1.35 -14.04 -4.89
N ALA A 35 0.90 -13.73 -3.67
CA ALA A 35 -0.25 -14.41 -3.07
C ALA A 35 -1.55 -14.13 -3.85
N ILE A 36 -1.78 -12.89 -4.30
CA ILE A 36 -2.94 -12.50 -5.10
C ILE A 36 -2.91 -13.19 -6.48
N GLN A 37 -1.76 -13.17 -7.15
CA GLN A 37 -1.58 -13.86 -8.43
C GLN A 37 -1.85 -15.35 -8.28
N SER A 38 -1.34 -15.98 -7.22
CA SER A 38 -1.60 -17.40 -6.93
C SER A 38 -3.09 -17.67 -6.71
N ALA A 39 -3.77 -16.85 -5.91
CA ALA A 39 -5.20 -16.99 -5.61
C ALA A 39 -6.12 -16.74 -6.83
N THR A 40 -5.64 -15.99 -7.82
CA THR A 40 -6.42 -15.61 -9.02
C THR A 40 -5.93 -16.30 -10.30
N PHE A 41 -5.07 -17.32 -10.17
CA PHE A 41 -4.44 -18.03 -11.30
C PHE A 41 -3.76 -17.08 -12.31
N GLY A 42 -3.16 -16.00 -11.80
CA GLY A 42 -2.44 -15.00 -12.59
C GLY A 42 -3.31 -13.96 -13.29
N LYS A 43 -4.63 -13.96 -13.06
CA LYS A 43 -5.57 -13.02 -13.69
C LYS A 43 -5.60 -11.65 -13.01
N ALA A 44 -5.10 -11.54 -11.78
CA ALA A 44 -4.95 -10.27 -11.08
C ALA A 44 -3.58 -10.14 -10.42
N ARG A 45 -3.17 -8.88 -10.22
CA ARG A 45 -1.95 -8.47 -9.51
C ARG A 45 -2.27 -7.36 -8.51
N LEU A 46 -1.39 -7.21 -7.52
CA LEU A 46 -1.38 -6.03 -6.66
C LEU A 46 -0.75 -4.86 -7.41
N HIS A 47 -1.36 -3.69 -7.32
CA HIS A 47 -0.81 -2.45 -7.86
C HIS A 47 -0.92 -1.35 -6.81
N VAL A 48 0.18 -0.61 -6.62
CA VAL A 48 0.21 0.64 -5.87
C VAL A 48 0.47 1.77 -6.84
N GLY A 49 -0.43 2.76 -6.88
CA GLY A 49 -0.27 3.92 -7.75
C GLY A 49 -1.57 4.68 -7.99
N GLU A 50 -1.53 5.62 -8.94
CA GLU A 50 -2.72 6.36 -9.37
C GLU A 50 -3.71 5.40 -10.05
N PHE A 51 -4.92 5.30 -9.50
CA PHE A 51 -5.99 4.49 -10.07
C PHE A 51 -7.35 5.11 -9.77
N HIS A 52 -8.21 5.16 -10.78
CA HIS A 52 -9.51 5.81 -10.67
C HIS A 52 -10.65 4.80 -10.78
N ASN A 53 -11.44 4.73 -9.71
CA ASN A 53 -12.69 3.98 -9.69
C ASN A 53 -13.70 4.75 -8.84
N ALA A 54 -14.58 5.50 -9.51
CA ALA A 54 -15.52 6.41 -8.85
C ALA A 54 -16.45 5.71 -7.85
N GLN A 55 -16.77 4.43 -8.05
CA GLN A 55 -17.59 3.68 -7.11
C GLN A 55 -16.80 3.37 -5.85
N ASP A 56 -15.59 2.82 -5.99
CA ASP A 56 -14.76 2.45 -4.86
C ASP A 56 -14.27 3.68 -4.08
N GLU A 57 -13.93 4.77 -4.76
CA GLU A 57 -13.54 6.07 -4.18
C GLU A 57 -14.63 6.66 -3.30
N ARG A 58 -15.89 6.66 -3.77
CA ARG A 58 -17.05 7.15 -2.99
C ARG A 58 -17.28 6.32 -1.74
N VAL A 59 -17.22 4.99 -1.85
CA VAL A 59 -17.48 4.09 -0.71
C VAL A 59 -16.41 4.24 0.37
N MET A 60 -15.16 4.50 -0.02
CA MET A 60 -14.05 4.62 0.94
C MET A 60 -13.77 6.06 1.38
N SER A 61 -14.39 7.06 0.75
CA SER A 61 -14.12 8.49 0.96
C SER A 61 -12.63 8.83 0.83
N ILE A 62 -11.97 8.24 -0.18
CA ILE A 62 -10.53 8.40 -0.44
C ILE A 62 -10.25 9.31 -1.63
N ALA A 63 -11.25 10.01 -2.17
CA ALA A 63 -11.12 10.79 -3.41
C ALA A 63 -9.95 11.80 -3.42
N ASP A 64 -9.47 12.19 -2.24
CA ASP A 64 -8.33 13.07 -2.01
C ASP A 64 -6.96 12.38 -2.04
N GLN A 65 -6.85 11.06 -1.84
CA GLN A 65 -5.55 10.39 -1.95
C GLN A 65 -5.13 10.20 -3.40
N ARG A 66 -3.86 10.46 -3.68
CA ARG A 66 -3.29 10.34 -5.01
C ARG A 66 -3.05 8.88 -5.38
N GLU A 67 -2.47 8.11 -4.47
CA GLU A 67 -2.14 6.71 -4.68
C GLU A 67 -3.17 5.78 -4.04
N ARG A 68 -3.28 4.58 -4.61
CA ARG A 68 -4.24 3.55 -4.26
C ARG A 68 -3.54 2.21 -4.18
N LEU A 69 -3.98 1.38 -3.24
CA LEU A 69 -3.73 -0.05 -3.24
C LEU A 69 -4.87 -0.73 -4.00
N VAL A 70 -4.55 -1.41 -5.08
CA VAL A 70 -5.51 -1.92 -6.07
C VAL A 70 -5.24 -3.38 -6.35
N ILE A 71 -6.32 -4.15 -6.48
CA ILE A 71 -6.29 -5.46 -7.13
C ILE A 71 -6.68 -5.22 -8.58
N GLN A 72 -5.71 -5.33 -9.49
CA GLN A 72 -5.82 -4.96 -10.89
C GLN A 72 -5.75 -6.19 -11.78
N SER A 73 -6.53 -6.22 -12.87
CA SER A 73 -6.42 -7.26 -13.89
C SER A 73 -5.04 -7.24 -14.56
N THR A 74 -4.51 -8.42 -14.85
CA THR A 74 -3.25 -8.57 -15.63
C THR A 74 -3.48 -8.41 -17.14
N GLU A 75 -4.71 -8.56 -17.61
CA GLU A 75 -5.08 -8.45 -19.03
C GLU A 75 -5.54 -7.04 -19.42
N ASN A 76 -6.10 -6.28 -18.45
CA ASN A 76 -6.64 -4.94 -18.68
C ASN A 76 -6.31 -4.02 -17.51
N ASP A 77 -5.38 -3.09 -17.72
CA ASP A 77 -4.91 -2.13 -16.71
C ASP A 77 -6.00 -1.15 -16.22
N ARG A 78 -7.11 -1.00 -16.95
CA ARG A 78 -8.26 -0.18 -16.52
C ARG A 78 -9.23 -0.93 -15.62
N GLU A 79 -9.11 -2.26 -15.56
CA GLU A 79 -9.96 -3.08 -14.71
C GLU A 79 -9.27 -3.36 -13.38
N GLY A 80 -9.89 -2.90 -12.29
CA GLY A 80 -9.34 -3.08 -10.96
C GLY A 80 -10.27 -2.58 -9.88
N ARG A 81 -10.00 -3.02 -8.66
CA ARG A 81 -10.77 -2.68 -7.45
C ARG A 81 -9.85 -2.04 -6.43
N ILE A 82 -10.23 -0.87 -5.96
CA ILE A 82 -9.48 -0.19 -4.91
C ILE A 82 -9.82 -0.85 -3.57
N ILE A 83 -8.77 -1.34 -2.91
CA ILE A 83 -8.87 -2.00 -1.61
C ILE A 83 -8.45 -1.08 -0.46
N ALA A 84 -7.56 -0.11 -0.71
CA ALA A 84 -7.22 0.98 0.21
C ALA A 84 -6.71 2.21 -0.55
N GLY A 85 -6.82 3.39 0.07
CA GLY A 85 -5.99 4.53 -0.26
C GLY A 85 -4.56 4.29 0.25
N TRP A 86 -3.58 4.80 -0.50
CA TRP A 86 -2.18 4.68 -0.18
C TRP A 86 -1.57 6.07 -0.16
N THR A 87 -0.83 6.39 0.89
CA THR A 87 -0.17 7.68 1.01
C THR A 87 1.26 7.47 1.48
N THR A 88 2.19 8.00 0.71
CA THR A 88 3.61 7.99 0.99
C THR A 88 4.02 9.30 1.66
N GLY A 89 4.93 9.22 2.62
CA GLY A 89 5.48 10.39 3.30
C GLY A 89 6.29 11.30 2.38
N THR A 90 6.72 12.44 2.90
CA THR A 90 7.56 13.40 2.15
C THR A 90 8.94 12.86 1.78
N GLU A 91 9.35 11.72 2.35
CA GLU A 91 10.60 11.04 2.06
C GLU A 91 10.42 9.87 1.07
N GLY A 92 9.43 9.93 0.16
CA GLY A 92 9.18 8.86 -0.80
C GLY A 92 8.37 7.71 -0.19
N ASP A 93 8.69 6.45 -0.50
CA ASP A 93 7.89 5.26 -0.13
C ASP A 93 7.80 4.94 1.38
N TYR A 94 8.22 5.88 2.26
CA TYR A 94 8.19 5.75 3.72
C TYR A 94 8.04 7.14 4.40
N PRO A 95 7.33 7.25 5.53
CA PRO A 95 6.40 6.25 6.07
C PRO A 95 5.17 6.09 5.16
N VAL A 96 4.43 5.01 5.33
CA VAL A 96 3.20 4.75 4.55
C VAL A 96 1.99 4.99 5.44
N THR A 97 0.90 5.47 4.86
CA THR A 97 -0.41 5.50 5.50
C THR A 97 -1.42 4.75 4.65
N LEU A 98 -2.09 3.78 5.25
CA LEU A 98 -3.23 3.09 4.66
C LEU A 98 -4.52 3.85 4.99
N VAL A 99 -5.35 4.10 3.98
CA VAL A 99 -6.64 4.77 4.17
C VAL A 99 -7.78 3.84 3.76
N TYR A 100 -8.51 3.31 4.73
CA TYR A 100 -9.64 2.43 4.47
C TYR A 100 -10.66 2.49 5.62
N ASN A 101 -11.92 2.16 5.36
CA ASN A 101 -13.00 2.22 6.35
C ASN A 101 -13.08 3.56 7.12
N PHE A 102 -12.82 4.68 6.45
CA PHE A 102 -12.78 6.03 7.06
C PHE A 102 -11.69 6.22 8.13
N LEU A 103 -10.71 5.32 8.19
CA LEU A 103 -9.53 5.41 9.05
C LEU A 103 -8.30 5.72 8.20
N SER A 104 -7.41 6.54 8.76
CA SER A 104 -6.05 6.75 8.25
C SER A 104 -5.09 6.12 9.24
N ILE A 105 -4.45 5.02 8.83
CA ILE A 105 -3.61 4.20 9.68
C ILE A 105 -2.15 4.40 9.25
N PRO A 106 -1.35 5.15 10.02
CA PRO A 106 0.06 5.30 9.73
C PRO A 106 0.80 3.98 10.03
N CYS A 107 1.66 3.58 9.12
CA CYS A 107 2.55 2.43 9.25
C CYS A 107 3.99 2.95 9.23
N SER A 108 4.61 2.93 10.40
CA SER A 108 5.95 3.48 10.65
C SER A 108 7.04 2.43 10.50
N HIS A 109 6.70 1.16 10.28
CA HIS A 109 7.63 0.09 9.96
C HIS A 109 6.91 -1.09 9.26
N GLY A 110 7.68 -2.01 8.69
CA GLY A 110 7.17 -3.16 7.94
C GLY A 110 6.17 -4.03 8.71
N ASP A 111 6.43 -4.32 9.98
CA ASP A 111 5.53 -5.16 10.81
C ASP A 111 4.12 -4.56 10.96
N GLU A 112 4.00 -3.25 11.20
CA GLU A 112 2.70 -2.55 11.29
C GLU A 112 1.95 -2.64 9.96
N LEU A 113 2.65 -2.43 8.84
CA LEU A 113 2.06 -2.54 7.53
C LEU A 113 1.55 -3.97 7.27
N MET A 114 2.32 -4.99 7.66
CA MET A 114 1.94 -6.38 7.48
C MET A 114 0.69 -6.75 8.29
N GLU A 115 0.62 -6.33 9.55
CA GLU A 115 -0.55 -6.53 10.41
C GLU A 115 -1.81 -5.88 9.80
N GLU A 116 -1.71 -4.62 9.41
CA GLU A 116 -2.83 -3.87 8.84
C GLU A 116 -3.28 -4.41 7.48
N LEU A 117 -2.33 -4.84 6.63
CA LEU A 117 -2.67 -5.52 5.38
C LEU A 117 -3.36 -6.86 5.63
N SER A 118 -2.96 -7.61 6.66
CA SER A 118 -3.65 -8.86 7.03
C SER A 118 -5.10 -8.59 7.42
N VAL A 119 -5.34 -7.59 8.28
CA VAL A 119 -6.70 -7.17 8.66
C VAL A 119 -7.50 -6.72 7.44
N LEU A 120 -6.90 -5.95 6.53
CA LEU A 120 -7.55 -5.49 5.31
C LEU A 120 -7.98 -6.65 4.39
N LEU A 121 -7.11 -7.65 4.20
CA LEU A 121 -7.36 -8.81 3.34
C LEU A 121 -8.46 -9.72 3.86
N GLU A 122 -8.65 -9.79 5.18
CA GLU A 122 -9.74 -10.55 5.81
C GLU A 122 -11.12 -9.90 5.61
N THR A 123 -11.17 -8.66 5.13
CA THR A 123 -12.45 -8.00 4.90
C THR A 123 -13.20 -8.60 3.71
N ALA A 124 -14.52 -8.71 3.85
CA ALA A 124 -15.39 -9.22 2.77
C ALA A 124 -15.32 -8.37 1.48
N ARG A 125 -14.95 -7.08 1.57
CA ARG A 125 -14.75 -6.22 0.41
C ARG A 125 -13.57 -6.71 -0.44
N VAL A 126 -12.44 -6.95 0.21
CA VAL A 126 -11.21 -7.39 -0.47
C VAL A 126 -11.37 -8.81 -1.00
N GLY A 127 -11.97 -9.71 -0.22
CA GLY A 127 -12.31 -11.05 -0.70
C GLY A 127 -13.20 -11.04 -1.95
N ARG A 128 -14.17 -10.12 -2.03
CA ARG A 128 -14.99 -9.94 -3.26
C ARG A 128 -14.18 -9.39 -4.43
N ALA A 129 -13.25 -8.47 -4.19
CA ALA A 129 -12.36 -7.93 -5.21
C ALA A 129 -11.45 -9.02 -5.80
N ILE A 130 -10.84 -9.86 -4.96
CA ILE A 130 -10.04 -11.02 -5.42
C ILE A 130 -10.92 -11.99 -6.21
N ARG A 131 -12.09 -12.34 -5.68
CA ARG A 131 -12.99 -13.32 -6.30
C ARG A 131 -13.49 -12.89 -7.69
N GLN A 132 -13.58 -11.59 -7.97
CA GLN A 132 -13.93 -11.08 -9.30
C GLN A 132 -12.97 -11.62 -10.39
N PHE A 133 -11.71 -11.83 -10.03
CA PHE A 133 -10.66 -12.29 -10.96
C PHE A 133 -10.32 -13.78 -10.82
N ALA A 134 -10.81 -14.45 -9.78
CA ALA A 134 -10.56 -15.87 -9.55
C ALA A 134 -11.51 -16.82 -10.33
N ALA A 135 -12.50 -16.27 -11.03
CA ALA A 135 -13.47 -17.02 -11.83
C ALA A 135 -12.94 -17.41 -13.22
#